data_AF-A0A397UJ69-F1
#
_entry.id   AF-A0A397UJ69-F1
#
_cell.length_a   1.000
_cell.length_b   1.000
_cell.length_c   1.000
_cell.angle_alpha   90.00
_cell.angle_beta   90.00
_cell.angle_gamma   90.00
#
_symmetry.space_group_name_H-M   'P 1'
#
loop_
_entity.id
_entity.type
_entity.pdbx_description
1 polymer ?
#
loop_
_entity_poly.entity_id
_entity_poly.type
_entity_poly.pdbx_seq_one_letter_code
_entity_poly.pdbx_strand_id
1 'polypeptide(L)'
;MGRRLNAVKRKVTRIFKGQRRRVSRSSTPELRGCSSCNSQLSLPADCLIEIFSHLEDNPKSLQSCVLVNRLWSRSSVPILWARPFRDSTPSSIIDVYMSYLTDLERMHLIDNGISVSNRRRNQIFDYVSFLRHVNMGSLYTVVLKWTDRTQTSLSSNPKRYF
;
A
#
# COMPACT_ATOMS: atom_id res chain seq x y z
N MET A 1 -6.75 7.02 -46.78
CA MET A 1 -7.40 5.69 -46.77
C MET A 1 -6.41 4.65 -46.28
N GLY A 2 -6.70 3.90 -45.21
CA GLY A 2 -5.80 2.83 -44.76
C GLY A 2 -6.02 2.29 -43.35
N ARG A 3 -7.21 1.71 -43.10
CA ARG A 3 -7.56 0.57 -42.22
C ARG A 3 -6.70 0.33 -40.96
N ARG A 4 -7.21 0.62 -39.75
CA ARG A 4 -7.97 -0.28 -38.83
C ARG A 4 -7.18 -1.47 -38.27
N LEU A 5 -6.90 -1.37 -36.96
CA LEU A 5 -7.21 -2.27 -35.84
C LEU A 5 -6.78 -3.76 -35.87
N ASN A 6 -6.52 -4.25 -34.65
CA ASN A 6 -6.17 -5.61 -34.17
C ASN A 6 -4.65 -5.76 -33.94
N ALA A 7 -4.11 -6.29 -32.84
CA ALA A 7 -4.68 -7.26 -31.92
C ALA A 7 -4.07 -7.19 -30.51
N VAL A 8 -4.98 -7.38 -29.56
CA VAL A 8 -4.88 -7.64 -28.14
C VAL A 8 -4.06 -8.92 -27.80
N LYS A 9 -3.37 -8.88 -26.66
CA LYS A 9 -2.91 -9.98 -25.77
C LYS A 9 -1.82 -10.94 -26.27
N ARG A 10 -0.70 -10.94 -25.54
CA ARG A 10 0.15 -12.07 -25.07
C ARG A 10 1.36 -11.43 -24.38
N LYS A 11 1.95 -11.85 -23.25
CA LYS A 11 1.75 -12.94 -22.29
C LYS A 11 2.87 -12.74 -21.25
N VAL A 12 2.62 -12.08 -20.13
CA VAL A 12 3.59 -11.99 -19.02
C VAL A 12 3.34 -13.17 -18.08
N THR A 13 4.00 -14.29 -18.39
CA THR A 13 4.22 -15.40 -17.47
C THR A 13 5.61 -15.96 -17.75
N ARG A 14 6.62 -15.45 -17.04
CA ARG A 14 7.85 -16.20 -16.80
C ARG A 14 7.91 -16.52 -15.32
N ILE A 15 7.12 -17.54 -14.99
CA ILE A 15 7.19 -18.30 -13.76
C ILE A 15 8.54 -19.06 -13.77
N PHE A 16 9.23 -18.94 -12.63
CA PHE A 16 10.42 -19.67 -12.20
C PHE A 16 10.61 -21.04 -12.89
N LYS A 17 11.64 -21.13 -13.74
CA LYS A 17 12.22 -22.43 -14.13
C LYS A 17 13.02 -22.96 -12.97
N GLY A 18 12.69 -24.18 -12.56
CA GLY A 18 13.33 -24.89 -11.47
C GLY A 18 14.75 -25.34 -11.77
N GLN A 19 15.52 -25.53 -10.70
CA GLN A 19 16.70 -26.37 -10.68
C GLN A 19 16.49 -27.49 -9.66
N ARG A 20 16.33 -28.70 -10.18
CA ARG A 20 16.27 -29.98 -9.48
C ARG A 20 17.70 -30.45 -9.28
N ARG A 21 18.18 -30.67 -8.05
CA ARG A 21 19.44 -31.39 -7.78
C ARG A 21 19.24 -32.56 -6.81
N ARG A 22 19.41 -33.74 -7.42
CA ARG A 22 19.79 -35.09 -6.95
C ARG A 22 19.52 -35.50 -5.50
N VAL A 23 18.65 -36.49 -5.37
CA VAL A 23 18.66 -37.52 -4.33
C VAL A 23 19.83 -38.46 -4.56
N SER A 24 20.60 -38.75 -3.51
CA SER A 24 21.46 -39.93 -3.40
C SER A 24 21.10 -40.62 -2.07
N ARG A 25 20.79 -41.91 -2.13
CA ARG A 25 20.45 -42.78 -0.99
C ARG A 25 21.73 -43.36 -0.36
N SER A 26 21.79 -43.40 0.97
CA SER A 26 22.42 -44.50 1.73
C SER A 26 21.95 -44.52 3.20
N SER A 27 21.18 -45.57 3.52
CA SER A 27 21.07 -46.40 4.74
C SER A 27 21.30 -45.86 6.17
N THR A 28 20.19 -45.82 6.94
CA THR A 28 19.92 -46.37 8.33
C THR A 28 20.85 -46.05 9.53
N PRO A 29 20.40 -46.27 10.79
CA PRO A 29 19.37 -45.54 11.55
C PRO A 29 19.91 -45.11 12.94
N GLU A 30 19.58 -43.93 13.48
CA GLU A 30 19.79 -43.71 14.92
C GLU A 30 18.90 -42.61 15.51
N LEU A 31 18.22 -42.96 16.59
CA LEU A 31 17.52 -42.09 17.53
C LEU A 31 18.53 -41.16 18.22
N ARG A 32 18.34 -39.85 18.14
CA ARG A 32 18.86 -38.93 19.17
C ARG A 32 18.22 -37.54 19.10
N GLY A 33 17.65 -37.14 20.24
CA GLY A 33 17.73 -35.77 20.74
C GLY A 33 16.77 -34.75 20.15
N CYS A 34 15.59 -34.66 20.76
CA CYS A 34 14.77 -33.44 20.73
C CYS A 34 15.66 -32.25 21.14
N SER A 35 15.88 -31.32 20.22
CA SER A 35 16.56 -30.05 20.48
C SER A 35 15.57 -28.93 20.19
N SER A 36 14.92 -28.47 21.27
CA SER A 36 14.07 -27.29 21.39
C SER A 36 13.78 -26.58 20.06
N CYS A 37 12.70 -26.98 19.38
CA CYS A 37 12.13 -26.11 18.38
C CYS A 37 11.46 -24.96 19.14
N ASN A 38 12.17 -23.84 19.28
CA ASN A 38 11.51 -22.54 19.33
C ASN A 38 10.88 -22.28 17.94
N SER A 39 9.95 -23.15 17.55
CA SER A 39 9.05 -22.94 16.43
C SER A 39 8.11 -21.85 16.89
N GLN A 40 8.52 -20.61 16.64
CA GLN A 40 7.64 -19.46 16.73
C GLN A 40 6.40 -19.82 15.90
N LEU A 41 5.28 -20.10 16.58
CA LEU A 41 3.99 -20.44 15.99
C LEU A 41 3.50 -19.21 15.23
N SER A 42 4.00 -19.03 14.01
CA SER A 42 3.63 -17.93 13.15
C SER A 42 2.51 -18.40 12.25
N LEU A 43 1.35 -17.74 12.36
CA LEU A 43 0.25 -17.94 11.43
C LEU A 43 0.73 -17.64 10.01
N PRO A 44 0.47 -18.52 9.03
CA PRO A 44 0.70 -18.22 7.62
C PRO A 44 -0.01 -16.93 7.21
N ALA A 45 0.53 -16.25 6.19
CA ALA A 45 -0.02 -14.98 5.69
C ALA A 45 -1.50 -15.14 5.28
N ASP A 46 -1.85 -16.24 4.62
CA ASP A 46 -3.22 -16.49 4.15
C ASP A 46 -4.23 -16.55 5.31
N CYS A 47 -3.84 -17.19 6.43
CA CYS A 47 -4.66 -17.22 7.63
C CYS A 47 -4.83 -15.83 8.25
N LEU A 48 -3.76 -15.01 8.27
CA LEU A 48 -3.84 -13.64 8.76
C LEU A 48 -4.74 -12.76 7.89
N ILE A 49 -4.65 -12.90 6.57
CA ILE A 49 -5.51 -12.18 5.62
C ILE A 49 -6.98 -12.51 5.89
N GLU A 50 -7.31 -13.78 6.08
CA GLU A 50 -8.69 -14.21 6.39
C GLU A 50 -9.17 -13.60 7.71
N ILE A 51 -8.36 -13.69 8.78
CA ILE A 51 -8.68 -13.08 10.08
C ILE A 51 -8.91 -11.57 9.94
N PHE A 52 -8.03 -10.88 9.22
CA PHE A 52 -8.12 -9.44 9.01
C PHE A 52 -9.28 -9.03 8.10
N SER A 53 -9.77 -9.91 7.23
CA SER A 53 -10.95 -9.65 6.41
C SER A 53 -12.21 -9.42 7.27
N HIS A 54 -12.32 -10.15 8.39
CA HIS A 54 -13.38 -9.94 9.38
C HIS A 54 -13.25 -8.62 10.16
N LEU A 55 -12.11 -7.94 10.06
CA LEU A 55 -11.85 -6.65 10.70
C LEU A 55 -11.99 -5.46 9.73
N GLU A 56 -12.44 -5.68 8.48
CA GLU A 56 -12.55 -4.63 7.45
C GLU A 56 -13.41 -3.43 7.89
N ASP A 57 -14.47 -3.67 8.67
CA ASP A 57 -15.34 -2.61 9.21
C ASP A 57 -14.79 -1.93 10.47
N ASN A 58 -13.65 -2.39 11.00
CA ASN A 58 -13.00 -1.87 12.20
C ASN A 58 -11.58 -1.37 11.89
N PRO A 59 -11.45 -0.20 11.23
CA PRO A 59 -10.15 0.33 10.78
C PRO A 59 -9.17 0.58 11.93
N LYS A 60 -9.66 0.90 13.13
CA LYS A 60 -8.83 1.09 14.33
C LYS A 60 -8.11 -0.21 14.71
N SER A 61 -8.82 -1.33 14.69
CA SER A 61 -8.26 -2.65 14.98
C SER A 61 -7.23 -3.05 13.93
N LEU A 62 -7.53 -2.82 12.64
CA LEU A 62 -6.57 -3.04 11.56
C LEU A 62 -5.31 -2.17 11.74
N GLN A 63 -5.46 -0.91 12.13
CA GLN A 63 -4.34 -0.02 12.40
C GLN A 63 -3.44 -0.58 13.52
N SER A 64 -4.02 -1.14 14.58
CA SER A 64 -3.27 -1.83 15.63
C SER A 64 -2.54 -3.06 15.08
N CYS A 65 -3.17 -3.86 14.21
CA CYS A 65 -2.54 -5.02 13.57
C CYS A 65 -1.31 -4.63 12.71
N VAL A 66 -1.35 -3.48 12.03
CA VAL A 66 -0.24 -2.97 11.22
C VAL A 66 1.04 -2.79 12.04
N LEU A 67 0.92 -2.48 13.34
CA LEU A 67 2.03 -2.14 14.22
C LEU A 67 2.68 -3.35 14.92
N VAL A 68 2.08 -4.55 14.82
CA VAL A 68 2.52 -5.73 15.57
C VAL A 68 3.88 -6.24 15.08
N ASN A 69 3.98 -6.59 13.79
CA ASN A 69 5.23 -7.05 13.16
C ASN A 69 5.16 -6.90 11.63
N ARG A 70 6.26 -7.19 10.93
CA ARG A 70 6.35 -7.04 9.46
C ARG A 70 5.35 -7.92 8.69
N LEU A 71 5.06 -9.14 9.16
CA LEU A 71 4.13 -10.05 8.50
C LEU A 71 2.68 -9.57 8.64
N TRP A 72 2.32 -9.15 9.85
CA TRP A 72 1.01 -8.59 10.16
C TRP A 72 0.78 -7.27 9.43
N SER A 73 1.79 -6.40 9.40
CA SER A 73 1.80 -5.16 8.61
C SER A 73 1.52 -5.45 7.13
N ARG A 74 2.31 -6.34 6.53
CA ARG A 74 2.18 -6.67 5.10
C ARG A 74 0.82 -7.28 4.73
N SER A 75 0.17 -7.99 5.67
CA SER A 75 -1.12 -8.64 5.45
C SER A 75 -2.31 -7.72 5.75
N SER A 76 -2.19 -6.81 6.72
CA SER A 76 -3.28 -5.89 7.12
C SER A 76 -3.32 -4.61 6.28
N VAL A 77 -2.19 -4.09 5.82
CA VAL A 77 -2.13 -2.85 5.01
C VAL A 77 -3.01 -2.92 3.75
N PRO A 78 -3.00 -3.99 2.94
CA PRO A 78 -3.86 -4.07 1.75
C PRO A 78 -5.36 -4.02 2.08
N ILE A 79 -5.77 -4.59 3.22
CA ILE A 79 -7.16 -4.60 3.68
C ILE A 79 -7.56 -3.21 4.17
N LEU A 80 -6.70 -2.58 4.98
CA LEU A 80 -6.90 -1.23 5.49
C LEU A 80 -6.98 -0.20 4.34
N TRP A 81 -6.13 -0.32 3.33
CA TRP A 81 -6.07 0.59 2.17
C TRP A 81 -7.06 0.25 1.05
N ALA A 82 -7.92 -0.76 1.23
CA ALA A 82 -9.00 -1.04 0.30
C ALA A 82 -10.03 0.09 0.23
N ARG A 83 -10.25 0.79 1.36
CA ARG A 83 -11.25 1.87 1.55
C ARG A 83 -10.65 3.04 2.36
N PRO A 84 -9.60 3.73 1.86
CA PRO A 84 -8.87 4.70 2.67
C PRO A 84 -9.72 5.90 3.07
N PHE A 85 -10.65 6.33 2.21
CA PHE A 85 -11.45 7.55 2.44
C PHE A 85 -12.59 7.40 3.48
N ARG A 86 -12.81 6.21 4.05
CA ARG A 86 -13.93 5.97 4.98
C ARG A 86 -13.68 6.60 6.35
N ASP A 87 -12.51 6.34 6.93
CA ASP A 87 -12.27 6.58 8.38
C ASP A 87 -10.92 7.22 8.71
N SER A 88 -10.10 7.52 7.71
CA SER A 88 -8.76 8.06 7.93
C SER A 88 -8.69 9.58 7.79
N THR A 89 -7.65 10.16 8.40
CA THR A 89 -7.45 11.61 8.41
C THR A 89 -7.24 12.12 6.98
N PRO A 90 -8.03 13.10 6.53
CA PRO A 90 -8.11 13.49 5.13
C PRO A 90 -6.75 13.91 4.56
N SER A 91 -5.92 14.56 5.37
CA SER A 91 -4.65 15.08 4.89
C SER A 91 -3.58 14.02 4.66
N SER A 92 -3.51 12.99 5.51
CA SER A 92 -2.44 12.00 5.41
C SER A 92 -2.60 11.12 4.16
N ILE A 93 -3.84 10.80 3.79
CA ILE A 93 -4.16 9.99 2.62
C ILE A 93 -3.86 10.73 1.33
N ILE A 94 -4.34 11.96 1.21
CA ILE A 94 -4.12 12.76 -0.01
C ILE A 94 -2.62 12.99 -0.20
N ASP A 95 -1.87 13.29 0.87
CA ASP A 95 -0.41 13.44 0.78
C ASP A 95 0.28 12.17 0.28
N VAL A 96 -0.20 10.98 0.68
CA VAL A 96 0.31 9.70 0.16
C VAL A 96 0.02 9.60 -1.34
N TYR A 97 -1.21 9.83 -1.80
CA TYR A 97 -1.51 9.78 -3.23
C TYR A 97 -0.75 10.83 -4.05
N MET A 98 -0.64 12.06 -3.55
CA MET A 98 0.13 13.14 -4.19
C MET A 98 1.62 12.77 -4.33
N SER A 99 2.15 11.95 -3.43
CA SER A 99 3.54 11.49 -3.52
C SER A 99 3.81 10.52 -4.69
N TYR A 100 2.77 9.93 -5.29
CA TYR A 100 2.88 9.09 -6.50
C TYR A 100 2.85 9.89 -7.80
N LEU A 101 2.49 11.18 -7.76
CA LEU A 101 2.47 12.02 -8.96
C LEU A 101 3.88 12.20 -9.53
N THR A 102 3.96 12.17 -10.85
CA THR A 102 5.16 12.52 -11.62
C THR A 102 5.49 14.00 -11.48
N ASP A 103 6.72 14.39 -11.79
CA ASP A 103 7.12 15.79 -11.72
C ASP A 103 6.28 16.68 -12.64
N LEU A 104 5.91 16.18 -13.82
CA LEU A 104 5.05 16.89 -14.77
C LEU A 104 3.66 17.16 -14.18
N GLU A 105 3.01 16.15 -13.60
CA GLU A 105 1.69 16.29 -12.98
C GLU A 105 1.74 17.25 -11.80
N ARG A 106 2.83 17.24 -11.02
CA ARG A 106 3.03 18.19 -9.93
C ARG A 106 3.19 19.62 -10.43
N MET A 107 3.99 19.85 -11.47
CA MET A 107 4.13 21.17 -12.07
C MET A 107 2.78 21.70 -12.54
N HIS A 108 1.99 20.87 -13.21
CA HIS A 108 0.64 21.24 -13.62
C HIS A 108 -0.25 21.64 -12.44
N LEU A 109 -0.19 20.94 -11.31
CA LEU A 109 -0.94 21.33 -10.10
C LEU A 109 -0.46 22.66 -9.51
N ILE A 110 0.84 22.89 -9.47
CA ILE A 110 1.44 24.14 -8.97
C ILE A 110 1.04 25.33 -9.86
N ASP A 111 1.06 25.16 -11.18
CA ASP A 111 0.62 26.19 -12.13
C ASP A 111 -0.86 26.56 -11.96
N ASN A 112 -1.67 25.61 -11.47
CA ASN A 112 -3.08 25.84 -11.11
C ASN A 112 -3.26 26.37 -9.66
N GLY A 113 -2.19 26.78 -8.99
CA GLY A 113 -2.22 27.36 -7.65
C GLY A 113 -2.36 26.35 -6.51
N ILE A 114 -2.20 25.05 -6.77
CA ILE A 114 -2.29 23.99 -5.75
C ILE A 114 -0.88 23.70 -5.22
N SER A 115 -0.62 24.02 -3.96
CA SER A 115 0.65 23.69 -3.33
C SER A 115 0.72 22.21 -2.96
N VAL A 116 1.58 21.46 -3.64
CA VAL A 116 1.85 20.06 -3.34
C VAL A 116 3.16 19.96 -2.57
N SER A 117 3.16 19.27 -1.43
CA SER A 117 4.39 19.09 -0.66
C SER A 117 5.43 18.30 -1.48
N ASN A 118 6.65 18.82 -1.62
CA ASN A 118 7.73 18.20 -2.40
C ASN A 118 8.35 16.96 -1.72
N ARG A 119 7.64 16.33 -0.79
CA ARG A 119 8.15 15.17 -0.05
C ARG A 119 7.94 13.93 -0.90
N ARG A 120 8.94 13.58 -1.72
CA ARG A 120 9.08 12.20 -2.18
C ARG A 120 9.31 11.34 -0.94
N ARG A 121 8.22 10.75 -0.41
CA ARG A 121 8.31 9.76 0.66
C ARG A 121 8.75 8.46 0.00
N ASN A 122 9.74 7.76 0.55
CA ASN A 122 10.02 6.40 0.14
C ASN A 122 8.84 5.53 0.63
N GLN A 123 7.93 5.17 -0.27
CA GLN A 123 6.76 4.37 0.13
C GLN A 123 7.18 2.93 0.38
N ILE A 124 6.85 2.43 1.58
CA ILE A 124 7.11 1.06 2.00
C ILE A 124 6.21 0.08 1.22
N PHE A 125 5.03 0.55 0.83
CA PHE A 125 4.03 -0.22 0.12
C PHE A 125 3.51 0.57 -1.08
N ASP A 126 3.01 -0.15 -2.08
CA ASP A 126 2.29 0.44 -3.20
C ASP A 126 0.82 0.66 -2.82
N TYR A 127 0.56 1.73 -2.08
CA TYR A 127 -0.78 2.05 -1.58
C TYR A 127 -1.80 2.31 -2.69
N VAL A 128 -1.35 2.72 -3.88
CA VAL A 128 -2.23 2.99 -5.01
C VAL A 128 -2.86 1.69 -5.51
N SER A 129 -2.09 0.60 -5.61
CA SER A 129 -2.62 -0.69 -6.07
C SER A 129 -3.56 -1.37 -5.07
N PHE A 130 -3.55 -0.96 -3.80
CA PHE A 130 -4.45 -1.49 -2.78
C PHE A 130 -5.83 -0.85 -2.78
N LEU A 131 -6.02 0.27 -3.49
CA LEU A 131 -7.31 0.95 -3.57
C LEU A 131 -8.33 0.09 -4.31
N ARG A 132 -9.36 -0.39 -3.60
CA ARG A 132 -10.42 -1.24 -4.18
C ARG A 132 -11.75 -0.52 -4.33
N HIS A 133 -12.06 0.38 -3.41
CA HIS A 133 -13.34 1.07 -3.35
C HIS A 133 -13.14 2.57 -3.14
N VAL A 134 -13.76 3.34 -4.03
CA VAL A 134 -13.75 4.81 -3.97
C VAL A 134 -15.19 5.28 -3.80
N ASN A 135 -15.49 5.86 -2.64
CA ASN A 135 -16.74 6.57 -2.42
C ASN A 135 -16.54 8.04 -2.80
N MET A 136 -17.26 8.52 -3.81
CA MET A 136 -17.09 9.89 -4.33
C MET A 136 -17.47 10.96 -3.30
N GLY A 137 -18.48 10.71 -2.46
CA GLY A 137 -18.88 11.64 -1.40
C GLY A 137 -17.81 11.78 -0.32
N SER A 138 -17.25 10.66 0.12
CA SER A 138 -16.11 10.64 1.05
C SER A 138 -14.87 11.30 0.44
N LEU A 139 -14.55 10.97 -0.82
CA LEU A 139 -13.42 11.55 -1.54
C LEU A 139 -13.55 13.07 -1.65
N TYR A 140 -14.71 13.57 -2.08
CA TYR A 140 -14.98 15.00 -2.18
C TYR A 140 -14.78 15.70 -0.83
N THR A 141 -15.33 15.13 0.24
CA THR A 141 -15.18 15.66 1.60
C THR A 141 -13.72 15.69 2.05
N VAL A 142 -12.96 14.64 1.74
CA VAL A 142 -11.54 14.53 2.10
C VAL A 142 -10.69 15.55 1.32
N VAL A 143 -10.94 15.72 0.02
CA VAL A 143 -10.26 16.69 -0.84
C VAL A 143 -10.58 18.13 -0.44
N LEU A 144 -11.85 18.41 -0.14
CA LEU A 144 -12.28 19.74 0.34
C LEU A 144 -11.54 20.10 1.63
N LYS A 145 -11.56 19.22 2.64
CA LYS A 145 -10.86 19.42 3.91
C LYS A 145 -9.34 19.57 3.76
N TRP A 146 -8.73 18.83 2.83
CA TRP A 146 -7.29 18.96 2.55
C TRP A 146 -6.96 20.31 1.91
N THR A 147 -7.77 20.75 0.96
CA THR A 147 -7.61 22.03 0.26
C THR A 147 -7.77 23.21 1.23
N ASP A 148 -8.76 23.18 2.12
CA ASP A 148 -8.94 24.23 3.14
C ASP A 148 -7.71 24.35 4.05
N ARG A 149 -7.13 23.20 4.45
CA ARG A 149 -5.94 23.15 5.28
C ARG A 149 -4.70 23.71 4.56
N THR A 150 -4.51 23.36 3.29
CA THR A 150 -3.35 23.84 2.51
C THR A 150 -3.47 25.35 2.29
N GLN A 151 -4.67 25.88 1.99
CA GLN A 151 -4.89 27.33 1.87
C GLN A 151 -4.70 28.09 3.18
N THR A 152 -5.19 27.57 4.31
CA THR A 152 -5.00 28.20 5.63
C THR A 152 -3.52 28.25 6.03
N SER A 153 -2.73 27.23 5.66
CA SER A 153 -1.28 27.21 5.89
C SER A 153 -0.52 28.23 5.04
N LEU A 154 -1.06 28.63 3.89
CA LEU A 154 -0.50 29.66 3.01
C LEU A 154 -0.83 31.08 3.51
N SER A 155 -2.04 31.29 4.06
CA SER A 155 -2.44 32.58 4.65
C SER A 155 -1.70 32.93 5.94
N SER A 156 -1.16 31.95 6.66
CA SER A 156 -0.47 32.13 7.95
C SER A 156 1.06 32.30 7.84
N ASN A 157 1.62 32.21 6.63
CA ASN A 157 3.00 32.63 6.36
C ASN A 157 3.01 33.97 5.61
N PRO A 158 2.99 35.12 6.32
CA PRO A 158 3.36 36.36 5.69
C PRO A 158 4.83 36.24 5.29
N LYS A 159 5.06 36.35 3.99
CA LYS A 159 6.36 36.49 3.33
C LYS A 159 7.36 37.22 4.25
N ARG A 160 8.31 36.48 4.83
CA ARG A 160 9.54 37.07 5.36
C ARG A 160 10.40 37.47 4.17
N TYR A 161 10.13 38.66 3.65
CA TYR A 161 11.14 39.44 2.94
C TYR A 161 11.85 40.30 3.97
N PHE A 162 13.11 39.98 4.25
CA PHE A 162 14.25 40.88 4.39
C PHE A 162 15.51 40.02 4.42
#